data_AF-A0A7H0IQ08-F1
#
_entry.id   AF-A0A7H0IQ08-F1
#
_cell.length_a   1.000
_cell.length_b   1.000
_cell.length_c   1.000
_cell.angle_alpha   90.00
_cell.angle_beta   90.00
_cell.angle_gamma   90.00
#
_symmetry.space_group_name_H-M   'P 1'
#
loop_
_entity.id
_entity.type
_entity.pdbx_description
1 polymer ?
#
loop_
_entity_poly.entity_id
_entity_poly.type
_entity_poly.pdbx_seq_one_letter_code
_entity_poly.pdbx_strand_id
1 'polypeptide(L)'
;MIRNADGTGCPRTMGDVYMKAAQRLAALTGGVVLAVAGLSTVTTAPATASSYKCSKATTIKQSWGKVTYTRCSAPFGSHTWSYVSGTLTDLNTSDDCFVRANFAFSRSNLEVSARDQVEKFESDPALADSFSAGLGRFC
;
A
#
# COMPACT_ATOMS: atom_id res chain seq x y z
N MET A 1 -53.04 -0.84 -13.81
CA MET A 1 -52.73 -0.23 -15.12
C MET A 1 -51.52 0.68 -14.97
N ILE A 2 -50.46 0.41 -15.73
CA ILE A 2 -49.53 1.34 -16.42
C ILE A 2 -48.79 2.46 -15.60
N ARG A 3 -47.47 2.23 -15.42
CA ARG A 3 -46.23 3.06 -15.61
C ARG A 3 -46.12 4.57 -15.27
N ASN A 4 -44.97 4.84 -14.62
CA ASN A 4 -43.91 5.89 -14.81
C ASN A 4 -44.17 7.38 -14.52
N ALA A 5 -43.29 8.01 -13.70
CA ALA A 5 -42.21 8.90 -14.18
C ALA A 5 -41.25 9.39 -13.06
N ASP A 6 -39.96 9.25 -13.37
CA ASP A 6 -38.71 9.96 -13.02
C ASP A 6 -38.64 11.09 -11.95
N GLY A 7 -37.49 11.16 -11.26
CA GLY A 7 -37.06 12.39 -10.57
C GLY A 7 -36.03 12.21 -9.45
N THR A 8 -34.77 12.03 -9.84
CA THR A 8 -33.50 12.17 -9.10
C THR A 8 -33.49 12.90 -7.74
N GLY A 9 -32.83 12.28 -6.74
CA GLY A 9 -32.35 12.98 -5.53
C GLY A 9 -31.85 12.00 -4.46
N CYS A 10 -30.55 11.76 -4.40
CA CYS A 10 -29.88 10.82 -3.48
C CYS A 10 -30.35 10.96 -2.00
N PRO A 11 -30.72 9.86 -1.34
CA PRO A 11 -30.92 9.80 0.11
C PRO A 11 -29.55 9.69 0.81
N ARG A 12 -29.26 10.43 1.87
CA ARG A 12 -29.73 10.31 3.27
C ARG A 12 -29.19 9.06 4.00
N THR A 13 -28.70 9.36 5.20
CA THR A 13 -28.81 8.55 6.43
C THR A 13 -27.55 7.76 6.84
N MET A 14 -26.79 8.38 7.73
CA MET A 14 -26.08 7.68 8.81
C MET A 14 -27.08 6.84 9.59
N GLY A 15 -26.80 5.57 9.81
CA GLY A 15 -27.58 4.77 10.73
C GLY A 15 -27.59 3.31 10.38
N ASP A 16 -26.82 2.58 11.18
CA ASP A 16 -27.13 1.24 11.63
C ASP A 16 -26.49 0.03 10.94
N VAL A 17 -26.10 -0.88 11.83
CA VAL A 17 -25.67 -2.26 11.62
C VAL A 17 -24.25 -2.50 11.10
N TYR A 18 -23.30 -2.39 12.04
CA TYR A 18 -22.29 -3.44 12.19
C TYR A 18 -23.00 -4.80 12.19
N MET A 19 -22.79 -5.61 11.16
CA MET A 19 -22.49 -7.04 11.24
C MET A 19 -22.39 -7.60 9.81
N LYS A 20 -21.16 -7.99 9.49
CA LYS A 20 -20.81 -9.35 9.10
C LYS A 20 -21.71 -10.02 8.06
N ALA A 21 -21.01 -10.40 6.99
CA ALA A 21 -21.17 -11.63 6.22
C ALA A 21 -21.68 -11.43 4.80
N ALA A 22 -20.98 -12.16 3.94
CA ALA A 22 -21.44 -12.66 2.66
C ALA A 22 -21.69 -11.58 1.61
N GLN A 23 -20.73 -11.39 0.73
CA GLN A 23 -20.76 -12.10 -0.56
C GLN A 23 -22.14 -11.98 -1.22
N ARG A 24 -22.26 -11.03 -2.15
CA ARG A 24 -22.99 -11.26 -3.39
C ARG A 24 -22.19 -10.71 -4.56
N LEU A 25 -21.34 -11.59 -5.09
CA LEU A 25 -20.95 -11.58 -6.50
C LEU A 25 -22.23 -11.65 -7.34
N ALA A 26 -22.36 -10.73 -8.29
CA ALA A 26 -23.08 -10.77 -9.57
C ALA A 26 -23.59 -9.33 -9.85
N ALA A 27 -23.43 -8.74 -11.02
CA ALA A 27 -23.25 -9.34 -12.33
C ALA A 27 -22.44 -8.40 -13.23
N LEU A 28 -21.61 -9.02 -14.07
CA LEU A 28 -21.11 -8.44 -15.30
C LEU A 28 -22.28 -7.95 -16.16
N THR A 29 -22.13 -6.80 -16.84
CA THR A 29 -22.54 -6.63 -18.25
C THR A 29 -22.08 -5.29 -18.84
N GLY A 30 -21.21 -5.38 -19.85
CA GLY A 30 -20.98 -4.38 -20.90
C GLY A 30 -20.04 -3.23 -20.51
N GLY A 31 -18.92 -2.95 -21.18
CA GLY A 31 -18.37 -3.46 -22.42
C GLY A 31 -17.25 -2.51 -22.83
N VAL A 32 -16.00 -2.98 -22.67
CA VAL A 32 -14.75 -2.64 -23.36
C VAL A 32 -14.43 -1.18 -23.68
N VAL A 33 -13.38 -0.65 -23.04
CA VAL A 33 -12.27 0.02 -23.74
C VAL A 33 -10.91 -0.25 -23.03
N LEU A 34 -10.04 -0.98 -23.74
CA LEU A 34 -8.57 -1.00 -23.76
C LEU A 34 -7.76 -1.34 -22.48
N ALA A 35 -6.95 -2.39 -22.63
CA ALA A 35 -5.94 -2.86 -21.71
C ALA A 35 -4.86 -1.80 -21.42
N VAL A 36 -4.62 -1.53 -20.13
CA VAL A 36 -3.28 -1.20 -19.62
C VAL A 36 -2.98 -2.23 -18.54
N ALA A 37 -1.83 -2.88 -18.70
CA ALA A 37 -1.33 -3.96 -17.87
C ALA A 37 -1.33 -3.61 -16.38
N GLY A 38 -1.80 -4.56 -15.57
CA GLY A 38 -1.37 -4.76 -14.19
C GLY A 38 -1.53 -3.58 -13.24
N LEU A 39 -2.76 -3.14 -12.96
CA LEU A 39 -3.06 -2.36 -11.77
C LEU A 39 -3.61 -3.30 -10.70
N SER A 40 -2.69 -3.94 -9.96
CA SER A 40 -3.04 -4.57 -8.70
C SER A 40 -3.70 -3.51 -7.81
N THR A 41 -4.89 -3.86 -7.33
CA THR A 41 -5.77 -3.09 -6.47
C THR A 41 -4.99 -2.44 -5.32
N VAL A 42 -4.87 -1.11 -5.33
CA VAL A 42 -4.50 -0.34 -4.14
C VAL A 42 -5.62 -0.56 -3.13
N THR A 43 -5.31 -1.27 -2.05
CA THR A 43 -6.16 -1.37 -0.87
C THR A 43 -6.57 0.04 -0.47
N THR A 44 -7.88 0.31 -0.37
CA THR A 44 -8.37 1.64 0.00
C THR A 44 -7.90 1.97 1.40
N ALA A 45 -6.82 2.74 1.49
CA ALA A 45 -6.35 3.41 2.69
C ALA A 45 -7.54 4.13 3.36
N PRO A 46 -7.67 4.09 4.70
CA PRO A 46 -8.82 4.65 5.39
C PRO A 46 -8.94 6.15 5.11
N ALA A 47 -10.15 6.58 4.74
CA ALA A 47 -10.52 7.94 4.32
C ALA A 47 -10.49 9.00 5.45
N THR A 48 -9.68 8.80 6.49
CA THR A 48 -9.55 9.72 7.64
C THR A 48 -8.12 10.12 7.97
N ALA A 49 -7.14 9.72 7.17
CA ALA A 49 -5.81 10.33 7.19
C ALA A 49 -5.83 11.60 6.33
N SER A 50 -5.97 12.77 6.97
CA SER A 50 -5.74 14.07 6.32
C SER A 50 -4.44 13.99 5.51
N SER A 51 -4.53 14.28 4.21
CA SER A 51 -3.48 14.22 3.17
C SER A 51 -2.10 13.81 3.69
N TYR A 52 -1.72 12.54 3.47
CA TYR A 52 -0.41 12.02 3.85
C TYR A 52 0.72 12.94 3.37
N LYS A 53 1.62 13.29 4.29
CA LYS A 53 2.86 14.01 3.98
C LYS A 53 3.97 12.98 3.77
N CYS A 54 4.48 12.95 2.55
CA CYS A 54 5.60 12.10 2.18
C CYS A 54 6.94 12.82 2.38
N SER A 55 7.90 12.12 2.95
CA SER A 55 9.28 12.59 3.04
C SER A 55 9.92 12.59 1.65
N LYS A 56 11.11 13.19 1.53
CA LYS A 56 11.95 12.94 0.36
C LYS A 56 12.34 11.46 0.31
N ALA A 57 12.53 10.95 -0.91
CA ALA A 57 13.05 9.61 -1.10
C ALA A 57 14.42 9.48 -0.42
N THR A 58 14.58 8.42 0.35
CA THR A 58 15.80 8.06 1.06
C THR A 58 16.38 6.82 0.42
N THR A 59 17.69 6.80 0.21
CA THR A 59 18.39 5.66 -0.36
C THR A 59 19.43 5.13 0.62
N ILE A 60 19.36 3.82 0.89
CA ILE A 60 20.41 3.07 1.56
C ILE A 60 21.07 2.21 0.49
N LYS A 61 22.36 2.43 0.25
CA LYS A 61 23.14 1.71 -0.77
C LYS A 61 24.35 1.05 -0.12
N GLN A 62 24.58 -0.20 -0.52
CA GLN A 62 25.77 -0.98 -0.23
C GLN A 62 26.38 -1.46 -1.56
N SER A 63 27.56 -2.08 -1.51
CA SER A 63 28.19 -2.66 -2.72
C SER A 63 27.33 -3.74 -3.36
N TRP A 64 26.57 -4.47 -2.55
CA TRP A 64 25.79 -5.65 -2.92
C TRP A 64 24.29 -5.39 -3.10
N GLY A 65 23.78 -4.22 -2.73
CA GLY A 65 22.34 -3.96 -2.80
C GLY A 65 21.99 -2.51 -2.57
N LYS A 66 20.77 -2.14 -2.96
CA LYS A 66 20.26 -0.77 -2.83
C LYS A 66 18.77 -0.79 -2.54
N VAL A 67 18.34 -0.03 -1.55
CA VAL A 67 16.92 0.27 -1.33
C VAL A 67 16.69 1.77 -1.43
N THR A 68 15.71 2.18 -2.22
CA THR A 68 15.19 3.55 -2.29
C THR A 68 13.75 3.54 -1.83
N TYR A 69 13.44 4.31 -0.80
CA TYR A 69 12.10 4.32 -0.22
C TYR A 69 11.65 5.74 0.13
N THR A 70 10.34 5.94 0.14
CA THR A 70 9.66 7.15 0.57
C THR A 70 8.73 6.78 1.71
N ARG A 71 8.84 7.49 2.83
CA ARG A 71 7.92 7.32 3.95
C ARG A 71 6.82 8.38 3.86
N CYS A 72 5.58 7.96 4.01
CA CYS A 72 4.43 8.86 4.06
C CYS A 72 3.74 8.75 5.42
N SER A 73 3.30 9.87 5.97
CA SER A 73 2.70 9.92 7.31
C SER A 73 1.59 10.96 7.43
N ALA A 74 0.59 10.67 8.24
CA ALA A 74 -0.54 11.57 8.52
C ALA A 74 -0.88 11.53 10.02
N PRO A 75 -1.13 12.69 10.66
CA PRO A 75 -1.53 12.73 12.06
C PRO A 75 -2.93 12.14 12.27
N PHE A 76 -3.13 11.46 13.39
CA PHE A 76 -4.42 10.89 13.83
C PHE A 76 -4.53 10.96 15.36
N GLY A 77 -5.16 12.03 15.86
CA GLY A 77 -5.21 12.30 17.30
C GLY A 77 -3.81 12.46 17.88
N SER A 78 -3.47 11.68 18.91
CA SER A 78 -2.13 11.60 19.52
C SER A 78 -1.16 10.67 18.79
N HIS A 79 -1.60 9.99 17.74
CA HIS A 79 -0.84 8.99 16.99
C HIS A 79 -0.61 9.43 15.54
N THR A 80 0.21 8.68 14.82
CA THR A 80 0.49 8.92 13.40
C THR A 80 0.22 7.67 12.56
N TRP A 81 -0.54 7.80 11.47
CA TRP A 81 -0.56 6.77 10.42
C TRP A 81 0.71 6.89 9.58
N SER A 82 1.43 5.80 9.35
CA SER A 82 2.58 5.78 8.44
C SER A 82 2.50 4.61 7.46
N TYR A 83 3.09 4.80 6.28
CA TYR A 83 3.42 3.74 5.34
C TYR A 83 4.74 4.06 4.63
N VAL A 84 5.30 3.06 3.96
CA VAL A 84 6.51 3.19 3.16
C VAL A 84 6.29 2.56 1.78
N SER A 85 6.82 3.20 0.74
CA SER A 85 6.85 2.63 -0.60
C SER A 85 8.21 2.84 -1.25
N GLY A 86 8.61 1.96 -2.15
CA GLY A 86 9.96 2.01 -2.69
C GLY A 86 10.34 0.90 -3.65
N THR A 87 11.64 0.84 -3.90
CA THR A 87 12.30 -0.19 -4.72
C THR A 87 13.51 -0.74 -3.99
N LEU A 88 13.62 -2.06 -3.96
CA LEU A 88 14.78 -2.82 -3.54
C LEU A 88 15.46 -3.40 -4.79
N THR A 89 16.78 -3.34 -4.84
CA THR A 89 17.58 -3.80 -5.98
C THR A 89 18.74 -4.62 -5.44
N ASP A 90 18.86 -5.86 -5.91
CA ASP A 90 20.11 -6.60 -5.78
C ASP A 90 21.12 -6.07 -6.80
N LEU A 91 22.31 -5.68 -6.33
CA LEU A 91 23.39 -5.19 -7.20
C LEU A 91 24.43 -6.27 -7.49
N ASN A 92 24.37 -7.41 -6.79
CA ASN A 92 25.28 -8.51 -6.99
C ASN A 92 24.51 -9.82 -7.10
N THR A 93 24.05 -10.05 -8.33
CA THR A 93 23.24 -11.19 -8.81
C THR A 93 24.08 -12.42 -9.17
N SER A 94 25.38 -12.39 -8.89
CA SER A 94 26.30 -13.49 -9.22
C SER A 94 26.48 -14.49 -8.07
N ASP A 95 25.96 -14.16 -6.89
CA ASP A 95 25.99 -15.03 -5.71
C ASP A 95 24.58 -15.52 -5.38
N ASP A 96 24.45 -16.69 -4.76
CA ASP A 96 23.15 -17.25 -4.31
C ASP A 96 22.49 -16.47 -3.15
N CYS A 97 23.07 -15.34 -2.73
CA CYS A 97 22.59 -14.51 -1.64
C CYS A 97 21.33 -13.72 -2.03
N PHE A 98 20.56 -13.29 -1.04
CA PHE A 98 19.46 -12.34 -1.23
C PHE A 98 19.68 -11.05 -0.46
N VAL A 99 19.21 -9.95 -1.03
CA VAL A 99 19.21 -8.62 -0.43
C VAL A 99 17.88 -8.42 0.26
N ARG A 100 17.88 -7.95 1.51
CA ARG A 100 16.67 -7.69 2.29
C ARG A 100 16.66 -6.27 2.82
N ALA A 101 15.56 -5.56 2.57
CA ALA A 101 15.24 -4.33 3.29
C ALA A 101 14.30 -4.65 4.44
N ASN A 102 14.60 -4.12 5.62
CA ASN A 102 13.76 -4.19 6.81
C ASN A 102 13.28 -2.79 7.17
N PHE A 103 11.97 -2.64 7.31
CA PHE A 103 11.32 -1.42 7.77
C PHE A 103 10.54 -1.73 9.04
N ALA A 104 10.98 -1.16 10.16
CA ALA A 104 10.31 -1.35 11.44
C ALA A 104 9.46 -0.12 11.76
N PHE A 105 8.18 -0.35 11.98
CA PHE A 105 7.23 0.58 12.55
C PHE A 105 7.00 0.21 14.02
N SER A 106 6.59 1.15 14.88
CA SER A 106 6.36 0.86 16.31
C SER A 106 5.40 -0.31 16.61
N ARG A 107 4.56 -0.72 15.65
CA ARG A 107 3.54 -1.77 15.80
C ARG A 107 3.62 -2.88 14.75
N SER A 108 4.53 -2.79 13.78
CA SER A 108 4.63 -3.74 12.67
C SER A 108 6.01 -3.71 12.03
N ASN A 109 6.37 -4.78 11.34
CA ASN A 109 7.58 -4.83 10.51
C ASN A 109 7.19 -5.17 9.08
N LEU A 110 7.84 -4.52 8.12
CA LEU A 110 7.82 -4.91 6.72
C LEU A 110 9.20 -5.40 6.33
N GLU A 111 9.27 -6.61 5.79
CA GLU A 111 10.47 -7.18 5.20
C GLU A 111 10.24 -7.37 3.71
N VAL A 112 11.17 -6.86 2.90
CA VAL A 112 11.16 -7.01 1.45
C VAL A 112 12.49 -7.63 1.06
N SER A 113 12.47 -8.70 0.28
CA SER A 113 13.69 -9.35 -0.20
C SER A 113 13.69 -9.35 -1.71
N ALA A 114 14.85 -9.09 -2.31
CA ALA A 114 15.10 -9.16 -3.74
C ALA A 114 16.25 -10.13 -4.01
N ARG A 115 16.10 -10.90 -5.08
CA ARG A 115 17.13 -11.80 -5.61
C ARG A 115 17.18 -11.64 -7.11
N ASP A 116 18.34 -11.28 -7.64
CA ASP A 116 18.57 -11.14 -9.09
C ASP A 116 17.66 -10.14 -9.83
N GLN A 117 16.89 -9.33 -9.09
CA GLN A 117 15.89 -8.45 -9.68
C GLN A 117 15.59 -7.21 -8.83
N VAL A 118 14.77 -6.33 -9.40
CA VAL A 118 14.25 -5.14 -8.73
C VAL A 118 12.86 -5.44 -8.18
N GLU A 119 12.71 -5.33 -6.86
CA GLU A 119 11.44 -5.52 -6.17
C GLU A 119 10.83 -4.17 -5.81
N LYS A 120 9.61 -3.92 -6.29
CA LYS A 120 8.80 -2.77 -5.87
C LYS A 120 7.95 -3.17 -4.68
N PHE A 121 7.83 -2.28 -3.70
CA PHE A 121 7.02 -2.56 -2.51
C PHE A 121 6.27 -1.32 -2.05
N GLU A 122 5.15 -1.58 -1.38
CA GLU A 122 4.38 -0.60 -0.63
C GLU A 122 3.76 -1.33 0.57
N SER A 123 3.87 -0.75 1.76
CA SER A 123 3.18 -1.26 2.95
C SER A 123 1.76 -0.70 3.02
N ASP A 124 0.82 -1.46 3.58
CA ASP A 124 -0.45 -0.89 4.00
C ASP A 124 -0.22 0.19 5.08
N PRO A 125 -1.01 1.27 5.07
CA PRO A 125 -0.96 2.29 6.12
C PRO A 125 -1.39 1.72 7.46
N ALA A 126 -0.55 1.93 8.47
CA ALA A 126 -0.76 1.47 9.85
C ALA A 126 -0.44 2.57 10.87
N LEU A 127 -1.03 2.49 12.07
CA LEU A 127 -0.64 3.34 13.20
C LEU A 127 0.81 3.05 13.60
N ALA A 128 1.67 4.04 13.42
CA ALA A 128 3.10 3.92 13.58
C ALA A 128 3.73 5.27 13.95
N ASP A 129 4.09 5.39 15.23
CA ASP A 129 4.66 6.60 15.83
C ASP A 129 6.19 6.66 15.65
N SER A 130 6.84 5.51 15.47
CA SER A 130 8.27 5.41 15.16
C SER A 130 8.54 4.65 13.86
N PHE A 131 9.71 4.90 13.26
CA PHE A 131 10.17 4.24 12.04
C PHE A 131 11.68 4.08 12.03
N SER A 132 12.17 2.93 11.58
CA SER A 132 13.57 2.70 11.22
C SER A 132 13.65 1.87 9.94
N ALA A 133 14.73 2.05 9.19
CA ALA A 133 15.01 1.31 7.97
C ALA A 133 16.43 0.72 8.01
N GLY A 134 16.57 -0.50 7.50
CA GLY A 134 17.84 -1.20 7.39
C GLY A 134 17.93 -1.99 6.09
N LEU A 135 19.16 -2.26 5.67
CA LEU A 135 19.46 -3.10 4.52
C LEU A 135 20.43 -4.21 4.97
N GLY A 136 20.08 -5.46 4.70
CA GLY A 136 20.89 -6.65 5.00
C GLY A 136 21.10 -7.51 3.76
N ARG A 137 22.16 -8.32 3.77
CA ARG A 137 22.43 -9.39 2.80
C ARG A 137 22.45 -10.71 3.55
N PHE A 138 21.89 -11.73 2.94
CA PHE A 138 21.80 -13.05 3.52
C PHE A 138 22.24 -14.09 2.50
N CYS A 139 23.20 -14.89 2.92
CA CYS A 139 23.70 -16.10 2.33
C CYS A 139 23.69 -17.13 3.48
#